data_AF-A0A3D1RWN7-F1
#
_entry.id   AF-A0A3D1RWN7-F1
#
_cell.length_a   1.000
_cell.length_b   1.000
_cell.length_c   1.000
_cell.angle_alpha   90.00
_cell.angle_beta   90.00
_cell.angle_gamma   90.00
#
_symmetry.space_group_name_H-M   'P 1'
#
loop_
_entity.id
_entity.type
_entity.pdbx_description
1 polymer ?
#
loop_
_entity_poly.entity_id
_entity_poly.type
_entity_poly.pdbx_seq_one_letter_code
_entity_poly.pdbx_strand_id
1 'polypeptide(L)' 'LGFTARAYHRILRLARTIADLEDSDSVKGEHVAESLQFRFLDRTSSWH' A
#
# COMPACT_ATOMS: atom_id res chain seq x y z
N LEU A 1 -12.15 -1.55 -12.76
CA LEU A 1 -10.82 -1.21 -12.21
C LEU A 1 -9.96 -2.46 -12.22
N GLY A 2 -9.11 -2.65 -13.23
CA GLY A 2 -8.23 -3.82 -13.26
C GLY A 2 -7.13 -3.67 -12.21
N PHE A 3 -7.03 -4.62 -11.28
CA PHE A 3 -5.80 -4.86 -10.54
C PHE A 3 -4.74 -5.31 -11.54
N THR A 4 -4.14 -4.36 -12.25
CA THR A 4 -3.02 -4.67 -13.13
C THR A 4 -1.87 -5.18 -12.26
N ALA A 5 -1.07 -6.10 -12.79
CA ALA A 5 0.11 -6.62 -12.07
C ALA A 5 1.00 -5.49 -11.51
N ARG A 6 1.03 -4.34 -12.19
CA ARG A 6 1.73 -3.13 -11.75
C ARG A 6 1.11 -2.47 -10.50
N ALA A 7 -0.22 -2.45 -10.40
CA ALA A 7 -0.91 -1.91 -9.22
C ALA A 7 -0.65 -2.79 -8.00
N TYR A 8 -0.69 -4.11 -8.17
CA TYR A 8 -0.36 -5.07 -7.12
C TYR A 8 1.10 -4.90 -6.64
N HIS A 9 2.05 -4.80 -7.57
CA HIS A 9 3.47 -4.59 -7.23
C HIS A 9 3.74 -3.26 -6.51
N ARG A 10 2.96 -2.21 -6.77
CA ARG A 10 3.04 -0.95 -6.01
C ARG A 10 2.56 -1.13 -4.58
N ILE A 11 1.44 -1.84 -4.38
CA ILE A 11 0.91 -2.14 -3.04
C ILE A 11 1.94 -2.93 -2.23
N LEU A 12 2.57 -3.94 -2.81
CA LEU A 12 3.59 -4.74 -2.12
C LEU A 12 4.82 -3.91 -1.72
N ARG A 13 5.29 -3.00 -2.59
CA ARG A 13 6.41 -2.11 -2.22
C ARG A 13 6.04 -1.17 -1.09
N LEU A 14 4.85 -0.58 -1.12
CA LEU A 14 4.39 0.30 -0.06
C LEU A 14 4.27 -0.48 1.27
N ALA A 15 3.73 -1.70 1.22
CA ALA A 15 3.60 -2.56 2.39
C ALA A 15 4.98 -2.95 2.96
N ARG A 16 5.99 -3.13 2.10
CA ARG A 16 7.36 -3.34 2.57
C ARG A 16 7.94 -2.09 3.22
N THR A 17 7.72 -0.90 2.65
CA THR A 17 8.14 0.37 3.27
C THR A 17 7.51 0.57 4.64
N ILE A 18 6.22 0.28 4.80
CA ILE A 18 5.54 0.36 6.11
C ILE A 18 6.16 -0.64 7.08
N ALA A 19 6.38 -1.89 6.65
CA ALA A 19 7.05 -2.91 7.46
C ALA A 19 8.45 -2.45 7.92
N ASP A 20 9.22 -1.83 7.02
CA ASP A 20 10.56 -1.32 7.34
C ASP A 20 10.51 -0.14 8.33
N LEU A 21 9.47 0.71 8.27
CA LEU A 21 9.27 1.81 9.21
C LEU A 21 8.86 1.33 10.61
N GLU A 22 8.16 0.21 10.69
CA GLU A 22 7.78 -0.44 11.95
C GLU A 22 8.85 -1.42 12.47
N ASP A 23 10.02 -1.45 11.83
CA ASP A 23 11.13 -2.37 12.15
C ASP A 23 10.67 -3.85 12.15
N SER A 24 9.76 -4.17 11.22
CA SER A 24 9.17 -5.49 11.08
C SER A 24 9.94 -6.33 10.06
N ASP A 25 10.46 -7.47 10.50
CA ASP A 25 11.21 -8.40 9.64
C ASP A 25 10.41 -8.87 8.41
N SER A 26 9.09 -9.04 8.58
CA SER A 26 8.20 -9.60 7.57
C SER A 26 7.02 -8.67 7.25
N VAL A 27 6.59 -8.65 6.00
CA VAL A 27 5.35 -7.98 5.62
C VAL A 27 4.17 -8.77 6.17
N LYS A 28 3.36 -8.12 7.01
CA LYS A 28 2.14 -8.67 7.60
C LYS A 28 0.90 -8.14 6.89
N GLY A 29 -0.25 -8.74 7.19
CA GLY A 29 -1.54 -8.32 6.64
C GLY A 29 -1.90 -6.86 6.96
N GLU A 30 -1.50 -6.37 8.13
CA GLU A 30 -1.69 -4.97 8.56
C GLU A 30 -0.99 -3.97 7.62
N HIS A 31 0.28 -4.19 7.28
CA HIS A 31 1.01 -3.30 6.37
C HIS A 31 0.39 -3.25 4.95
N VAL A 32 -0.19 -4.38 4.51
CA VAL A 32 -0.91 -4.45 3.21
C VAL A 32 -2.24 -3.70 3.29
N ALA A 33 -2.99 -3.85 4.38
CA ALA A 33 -4.25 -3.15 4.59
C ALA A 33 -4.05 -1.62 4.64
N GLU A 34 -3.00 -1.17 5.32
CA GLU A 34 -2.63 0.24 5.38
C GLU A 34 -2.20 0.77 4.00
N SER A 35 -1.41 0.00 3.27
CA SER A 35 -1.01 0.35 1.90
C SER A 35 -2.19 0.53 0.94
N LEU A 36 -3.23 -0.28 1.11
CA LEU A 36 -4.48 -0.15 0.35
C LEU A 36 -5.21 1.15 0.72
N GLN A 37 -5.28 1.48 2.01
CA GLN A 37 -5.92 2.70 2.50
C GLN A 37 -5.23 3.97 1.98
N PHE A 38 -3.89 4.02 2.00
CA PHE A 38 -3.13 5.12 1.41
C PHE A 38 -3.49 5.35 -0.07
N ARG A 39 -3.66 4.28 -0.85
CA ARG A 39 -4.06 4.39 -2.26
C ARG A 39 -5.49 4.93 -2.44
N PHE A 40 -6.40 4.64 -1.52
CA PHE A 40 -7.75 5.23 -1.56
C PHE A 40 -7.71 6.71 -1.19
N LEU A 41 -6.91 7.09 -0.18
CA LEU A 41 -6.70 8.48 0.19
C LEU A 41 -6.13 9.30 -0.96
N ASP A 42 -5.05 8.84 -1.61
CA ASP A 42 -4.40 9.50 -2.75
C ASP A 42 -5.34 9.71 -3.95
N ARG A 43 -6.33 8.82 -4.12
CA ARG A 43 -7.38 8.98 -5.15
C ARG A 43 -8.50 9.92 -4.75
N THR A 44 -8.72 10.12 -3.45
CA THR A 44 -9.76 11.03 -2.93
C THR A 44 -9.24 12.47 -2.89
N SER A 45 -7.96 12.69 -2.57
CA SER A 45 -7.33 14.03 -2.57
C SER A 45 -7.04 14.59 -3.97
N SER A 46 -7.36 13.85 -5.04
CA SER A 46 -7.31 14.36 -6.42
C SER A 46 -8.60 15.06 -6.86
N TRP A 47 -9.54 15.31 -5.95
CA TRP A 47 -10.74 16.12 -6.21
C TRP A 47 -10.73 17.32 -5.24
N HIS A 48 -10.98 18.49 -5.83
CA HIS A 48 -11.04 19.83 -5.24
C HIS A 48 -11.52 19.94 -3.80
#